data_AF-A0A5E9G4T9-F1
#
_entry.id   AF-A0A5E9G4T9-F1
#
_cell.length_a   1.000
_cell.length_b   1.000
_cell.length_c   1.000
_cell.angle_alpha   90.00
_cell.angle_beta   90.00
_cell.angle_gamma   90.00
#
_symmetry.space_group_name_H-M   'P 1'
#
loop_
_entity.id
_entity.type
_entity.pdbx_description
1 polymer ?
#
loop_
_entity_poly.entity_id
_entity_poly.type
_entity_poly.pdbx_seq_one_letter_code
_entity_poly.pdbx_strand_id
1 'polypeptide(L)'
;MLLDATYCKARVNHRVISQAMVVAIGVAADGRREVLGFDVGDSETEAFWTSFLRSLKTRGLDGVKLVISDVHTGLKKAIGTVFQGASWQRCRVHQMRNILSIVPRASQEMVASVMVMVGLTFSGTGSPSSQMMTRPVTDRPEMSNGRR
;
A
#
# COMPACT_ATOMS: atom_id res chain seq x y z
N MET A 1 1.73 -2.12 -6.07
CA MET A 1 1.93 -1.21 -4.94
C MET A 1 1.22 -1.75 -3.72
N LEU A 2 1.89 -1.74 -2.57
CA LEU A 2 1.34 -2.07 -1.25
C LEU A 2 1.07 -0.77 -0.49
N LEU A 3 -0.08 -0.67 0.16
CA LEU A 3 -0.44 0.47 1.02
C LEU A 3 -0.76 -0.06 2.41
N ASP A 4 -0.17 0.59 3.42
CA ASP A 4 -0.39 0.25 4.82
C ASP A 4 -0.45 1.50 5.69
N ALA A 5 -1.06 1.36 6.86
CA ALA A 5 -1.19 2.40 7.86
C ALA A 5 -0.93 1.85 9.26
N THR A 6 -0.27 2.64 10.09
CA THR A 6 -0.08 2.32 11.51
C THR A 6 -0.28 3.56 12.35
N TYR A 7 -0.85 3.41 13.55
CA TYR A 7 -1.01 4.52 14.47
C TYR A 7 0.18 4.61 15.41
N CYS A 8 0.86 5.74 15.40
CA CYS A 8 1.95 6.03 16.31
C CYS A 8 1.53 7.13 17.31
N LYS A 9 2.07 7.07 18.53
CA LYS A 9 1.96 8.17 19.49
C LYS A 9 3.01 9.21 19.16
N ALA A 10 2.57 10.41 18.82
CA ALA A 10 3.44 11.53 18.48
C ALA A 10 3.12 12.74 19.38
N ARG A 11 4.13 13.55 19.69
CA ARG A 11 3.95 14.81 20.40
C ARG A 11 3.67 15.91 19.38
N VAL A 12 2.43 16.41 19.36
CA VAL A 12 1.95 17.49 18.49
C VAL A 12 1.39 18.59 19.39
N ASN A 13 1.80 19.84 19.19
CA ASN A 13 1.35 20.99 20.00
C ASN A 13 1.41 20.72 21.51
N HIS A 14 2.55 20.20 21.97
CA HIS A 14 2.81 19.83 23.38
C HIS A 14 1.92 18.71 23.96
N ARG A 15 1.09 18.04 23.15
CA ARG A 15 0.25 16.91 23.57
C ARG A 15 0.67 15.62 22.87
N VAL A 16 0.62 14.50 23.58
CA VAL A 16 0.82 13.18 22.97
C VAL A 16 -0.51 12.70 22.40
N ILE A 17 -0.61 12.63 21.07
CA ILE A 17 -1.80 12.20 20.35
C ILE A 17 -1.50 11.00 19.44
N SER A 18 -2.54 10.26 19.05
CA SER A 18 -2.42 9.24 18.00
C SER A 18 -2.36 9.93 16.64
N GLN A 19 -1.40 9.56 15.81
CA GLN A 19 -1.28 9.98 14.42
C GLN A 19 -1.25 8.75 13.51
N ALA A 20 -1.95 8.82 12.39
CA ALA A 20 -1.88 7.81 11.35
C ALA A 20 -0.61 8.05 10.52
N MET A 21 0.28 7.07 10.49
CA MET A 21 1.42 7.03 9.58
C MET A 21 1.10 6.07 8.44
N VAL A 22 1.06 6.58 7.21
CA VAL A 22 0.76 5.80 6.02
C VAL A 22 2.01 5.62 5.17
N VAL A 23 2.13 4.47 4.51
CA VAL A 23 3.28 4.15 3.66
C VAL A 23 2.83 3.49 2.35
N ALA A 24 3.52 3.83 1.27
CA ALA A 24 3.41 3.18 -0.02
C ALA A 24 4.71 2.48 -0.39
N ILE A 25 4.60 1.19 -0.71
CA ILE A 25 5.73 0.35 -1.17
C ILE A 25 5.46 -0.09 -2.60
N GLY A 26 6.38 0.27 -3.50
CA GLY A 26 6.42 -0.17 -4.88
C GLY A 26 7.02 -1.57 -4.97
N VAL A 27 6.53 -2.36 -5.91
CA VAL A 27 7.18 -3.61 -6.33
C VAL A 27 7.30 -3.52 -7.83
N ALA A 28 8.53 -3.43 -8.32
CA ALA A 28 8.84 -3.37 -9.74
C ALA A 28 8.68 -4.76 -10.38
N ALA A 29 8.67 -4.80 -11.72
CA ALA A 29 8.50 -6.04 -12.48
C ALA A 29 9.64 -7.05 -12.25
N ASP A 30 10.83 -6.56 -11.89
CA ASP A 30 12.00 -7.35 -11.49
C ASP A 30 11.91 -7.89 -10.04
N GLY A 31 10.81 -7.58 -9.33
CA GLY A 31 10.58 -7.98 -7.94
C GLY A 31 11.21 -7.07 -6.90
N ARG A 32 11.97 -6.03 -7.30
CA ARG A 32 12.56 -5.06 -6.38
C ARG A 32 11.48 -4.27 -5.66
N ARG A 33 11.70 -4.08 -4.36
CA ARG A 33 10.80 -3.32 -3.50
C ARG A 33 11.43 -1.99 -3.14
N GLU A 34 10.64 -0.93 -3.18
CA GLU A 34 11.08 0.40 -2.79
C GLU A 34 9.98 1.13 -2.02
N VAL A 35 10.37 1.96 -1.05
CA VAL A 35 9.44 2.86 -0.40
C VAL A 35 9.20 4.04 -1.34
N LEU A 36 7.97 4.15 -1.86
CA LEU A 36 7.57 5.22 -2.77
C LEU A 36 7.29 6.51 -2.02
N GLY A 37 6.90 6.41 -0.75
CA GLY A 37 6.64 7.54 0.14
C GLY A 37 5.91 7.12 1.40
N PHE A 38 5.86 8.05 2.34
CA PHE A 38 5.04 7.98 3.55
C PHE A 38 4.46 9.37 3.83
N ASP A 39 3.41 9.42 4.65
CA ASP A 39 2.83 10.66 5.14
C ASP A 39 2.25 10.44 6.55
N VAL A 40 2.02 11.52 7.28
CA VAL A 40 1.48 11.50 8.65
C VAL A 40 0.30 12.44 8.73
N GLY A 41 -0.79 11.98 9.33
CA GLY A 41 -1.99 12.79 9.51
C GLY A 41 -2.83 12.37 10.71
N ASP A 42 -3.82 13.21 11.02
CA ASP A 42 -4.70 13.00 12.18
C ASP A 42 -5.60 11.76 12.04
N SER A 43 -5.94 11.37 10.81
CA SER A 43 -6.79 10.22 10.53
C SER A 43 -6.68 9.75 9.08
N GLU A 44 -7.07 8.50 8.83
CA GLU A 44 -7.07 7.85 7.52
C GLU A 44 -8.27 8.23 6.62
N THR A 45 -8.63 9.51 6.59
CA THR A 45 -9.76 9.98 5.75
C THR A 45 -9.50 9.74 4.26
N GLU A 46 -10.58 9.64 3.48
CA GLU A 46 -10.48 9.57 2.02
C GLU A 46 -9.70 10.75 1.42
N ALA A 47 -9.89 11.95 1.97
CA ALA A 47 -9.17 13.15 1.55
C ALA A 47 -7.67 13.04 1.82
N PHE A 48 -7.28 12.55 3.00
CA PHE A 48 -5.88 12.33 3.36
C PHE A 48 -5.23 11.31 2.42
N TRP A 49 -5.84 10.14 2.22
CA TRP A 49 -5.35 9.14 1.27
C TRP A 49 -5.28 9.67 -0.16
N THR A 50 -6.28 10.40 -0.62
CA THR A 50 -6.30 10.97 -1.97
C THR A 50 -5.15 11.96 -2.16
N SER A 51 -4.90 12.83 -1.17
CA SER A 51 -3.77 13.77 -1.19
C SER A 51 -2.45 13.03 -1.27
N PHE A 52 -2.22 12.06 -0.37
CA PHE A 52 -1.00 11.26 -0.34
C PHE A 52 -0.77 10.54 -1.67
N LEU A 53 -1.77 9.82 -2.20
CA LEU A 53 -1.63 9.09 -3.46
C LEU A 53 -1.42 10.03 -4.67
N ARG A 54 -2.04 11.21 -4.70
CA ARG A 54 -1.78 12.23 -5.74
C ARG A 54 -0.37 12.79 -5.65
N SER A 55 0.17 12.95 -4.44
CA SER A 55 1.56 13.38 -4.25
C SER A 55 2.53 12.39 -4.92
N LEU A 56 2.26 11.07 -4.81
CA LEU A 56 3.09 10.05 -5.47
C LEU A 56 3.06 10.21 -6.99
N LYS A 57 1.88 10.40 -7.59
CA LYS A 57 1.76 10.64 -9.04
C LYS A 57 2.47 11.90 -9.49
N THR A 58 2.37 12.97 -8.70
CA THR A 58 3.03 14.24 -9.00
C THR A 58 4.56 14.11 -8.99
N ARG A 59 5.10 13.20 -8.17
CA ARG A 59 6.53 12.84 -8.18
C ARG A 59 6.93 11.85 -9.29
N GLY A 60 6.01 11.51 -10.18
CA GLY A 60 6.28 10.66 -11.34
C GLY A 60 5.89 9.19 -11.17
N LEU A 61 5.17 8.80 -10.10
CA LEU A 61 4.64 7.44 -10.02
C LEU A 61 3.55 7.22 -11.07
N ASP A 62 3.82 6.31 -12.01
CA ASP A 62 2.89 5.90 -13.05
C ASP A 62 2.80 4.36 -13.14
N GLY A 63 2.04 3.85 -14.11
CA GLY A 63 2.05 2.43 -14.46
C GLY A 63 1.52 1.45 -13.40
N VAL A 64 0.92 1.92 -12.30
CA VAL A 64 0.43 1.05 -11.21
C VAL A 64 -0.65 0.09 -11.73
N LYS A 65 -0.34 -1.22 -11.77
CA LYS A 65 -1.27 -2.27 -12.25
C LYS A 65 -2.11 -2.90 -11.14
N LEU A 66 -1.56 -2.99 -9.94
CA LEU A 66 -2.20 -3.63 -8.78
C LEU A 66 -1.91 -2.81 -7.53
N VAL A 67 -2.96 -2.54 -6.76
CA VAL A 67 -2.87 -1.98 -5.41
C VAL A 67 -3.36 -3.01 -4.39
N ILE A 68 -2.53 -3.31 -3.41
CA ILE A 68 -2.88 -4.19 -2.29
C ILE A 68 -2.95 -3.36 -1.02
N SER A 69 -4.08 -3.39 -0.32
CA SER A 69 -4.30 -2.64 0.92
C SER A 69 -5.30 -3.34 1.86
N ASP A 70 -5.44 -2.88 3.11
CA ASP A 70 -6.64 -3.26 3.88
C ASP A 70 -7.92 -2.65 3.29
N VAL A 71 -9.08 -3.11 3.77
CA VAL A 71 -10.44 -2.67 3.39
C VAL A 71 -10.84 -1.44 4.19
N HIS A 72 -9.93 -0.46 4.28
CA HIS A 72 -10.31 0.85 4.79
C HIS A 72 -11.13 1.58 3.70
N THR A 73 -12.35 2.01 4.03
CA THR A 73 -13.31 2.54 3.03
C THR A 73 -12.78 3.80 2.33
N GLY A 74 -12.20 4.73 3.09
CA GLY A 74 -11.59 5.93 2.54
C GLY A 74 -10.39 5.64 1.64
N LEU A 75 -9.60 4.62 1.98
CA LEU A 75 -8.44 4.21 1.17
C LEU A 75 -8.89 3.59 -0.15
N LYS A 76 -9.86 2.67 -0.11
CA LYS A 76 -10.37 2.01 -1.32
C LYS A 76 -10.97 3.01 -2.30
N LYS A 77 -11.70 4.02 -1.82
CA LYS A 77 -12.23 5.10 -2.66
C LYS A 77 -11.13 5.99 -3.24
N ALA A 78 -10.13 6.36 -2.43
CA ALA A 78 -8.98 7.14 -2.89
C ALA A 78 -8.19 6.41 -3.98
N ILE A 79 -7.97 5.09 -3.84
CA ILE A 79 -7.33 4.26 -4.87
C ILE A 79 -8.10 4.32 -6.20
N GLY A 80 -9.42 4.07 -6.16
CA GLY A 80 -10.26 4.12 -7.35
C GLY A 80 -10.29 5.49 -8.03
N THR A 81 -10.13 6.56 -7.25
CA THR A 81 -10.07 7.93 -7.75
C THR A 81 -8.72 8.26 -8.39
N VAL A 82 -7.60 7.84 -7.79
CA VAL A 82 -6.25 8.28 -8.18
C VAL A 82 -5.60 7.37 -9.22
N PHE A 83 -5.80 6.05 -9.10
CA PHE A 83 -5.20 5.02 -9.96
C PHE A 83 -6.27 4.28 -10.76
N GLN A 84 -6.93 5.01 -11.66
CA GLN A 84 -7.90 4.43 -12.58
C GLN A 84 -7.26 3.32 -13.44
N GLY A 85 -7.95 2.18 -13.57
CA GLY A 85 -7.46 1.02 -14.30
C GLY A 85 -6.51 0.10 -13.53
N ALA A 86 -6.08 0.48 -12.32
CA ALA A 86 -5.38 -0.44 -11.42
C ALA A 86 -6.37 -1.42 -10.80
N SER A 87 -6.02 -2.70 -10.79
CA SER A 87 -6.75 -3.70 -9.99
C SER A 87 -6.53 -3.43 -8.50
N TRP A 88 -7.53 -3.75 -7.69
CA TRP A 88 -7.42 -3.69 -6.23
C TRP A 88 -7.60 -5.08 -5.62
N GLN A 89 -6.71 -5.41 -4.70
CA GLN A 89 -6.76 -6.65 -3.93
C GLN A 89 -6.67 -6.34 -2.43
N ARG A 90 -7.49 -7.04 -1.64
CA ARG A 90 -7.36 -6.99 -0.18
C ARG A 90 -6.05 -7.63 0.28
N CYS A 91 -5.35 -6.96 1.19
CA CYS A 91 -4.17 -7.50 1.85
C CYS A 91 -4.54 -8.71 2.71
N ARG A 92 -3.95 -9.86 2.40
CA ARG A 92 -4.20 -11.12 3.11
C ARG A 92 -3.71 -11.12 4.56
N VAL A 93 -2.62 -10.39 4.84
CA VAL A 93 -2.12 -10.24 6.23
C VAL A 93 -3.16 -9.55 7.11
N HIS A 94 -3.67 -8.39 6.66
CA HIS A 94 -4.77 -7.68 7.33
C HIS A 94 -6.04 -8.52 7.41
N GLN A 95 -6.41 -9.20 6.31
CA GLN A 95 -7.57 -10.09 6.30
C GLN A 95 -7.45 -11.20 7.35
N MET A 96 -6.30 -11.87 7.43
CA MET A 96 -6.04 -12.91 8.42
C MET A 96 -6.13 -12.35 9.84
N ARG A 97 -5.49 -11.21 10.12
CA ARG A 97 -5.53 -10.57 11.43
C ARG A 97 -6.97 -10.23 11.85
N ASN A 98 -7.76 -9.68 10.92
CA ASN A 98 -9.15 -9.35 11.16
C ASN A 98 -10.00 -10.60 11.46
N ILE A 99 -9.81 -11.67 10.70
CA ILE A 99 -10.52 -12.94 10.93
C ILE A 99 -10.13 -13.54 12.28
N LEU A 100 -8.83 -13.65 12.58
CA LEU A 100 -8.36 -14.25 13.82
C LEU A 100 -8.77 -13.45 15.06
N SER A 101 -9.00 -12.14 14.93
CA SER A 101 -9.47 -11.30 16.05
C SER A 101 -10.86 -11.67 16.57
N ILE A 102 -11.70 -12.31 15.75
CA ILE A 102 -13.07 -12.71 16.12
C ILE A 102 -13.20 -14.23 16.35
N VAL A 103 -12.17 -15.00 16.02
CA VAL A 103 -12.17 -16.47 16.16
C VAL A 103 -11.69 -16.84 17.57
N PRO A 104 -12.40 -17.75 18.28
CA PRO A 104 -11.94 -18.28 19.56
C PRO A 104 -10.53 -18.87 19.46
N ARG A 105 -9.68 -18.63 20.47
CA ARG A 105 -8.26 -19.03 20.45
C ARG A 105 -8.06 -20.51 20.09
N ALA A 106 -8.90 -21.40 20.61
CA ALA A 106 -8.84 -22.84 20.35
C ALA A 106 -8.99 -23.22 18.86
N SER A 107 -9.61 -22.35 18.04
CA SER A 107 -9.87 -22.62 16.62
C SER A 107 -8.98 -21.81 15.68
N GLN A 108 -8.11 -20.93 16.19
CA GLN A 108 -7.33 -20.01 15.37
C GLN A 108 -6.34 -20.73 14.43
N GLU A 109 -5.69 -21.80 14.88
CA GLU A 109 -4.73 -22.56 14.06
C GLU A 109 -5.40 -23.21 12.85
N MET A 110 -6.56 -23.83 13.07
CA MET A 110 -7.35 -24.46 12.01
C MET A 110 -7.82 -23.40 11.00
N VAL A 111 -8.36 -22.27 11.47
CA VAL A 111 -8.82 -21.20 10.58
C VAL A 111 -7.67 -20.57 9.80
N ALA A 112 -6.51 -20.33 10.44
CA ALA A 112 -5.33 -19.80 9.77
C ALA A 112 -4.86 -20.73 8.64
N SER A 113 -4.83 -22.03 8.89
CA SER A 113 -4.43 -23.05 7.91
C SER A 113 -5.37 -23.06 6.69
N VAL A 114 -6.69 -23.03 6.93
CA VAL A 114 -7.69 -22.95 5.85
C VAL A 114 -7.52 -21.68 5.03
N MET A 115 -7.28 -20.53 5.67
CA MET A 115 -7.10 -19.25 4.99
C MET A 115 -5.84 -19.23 4.11
N VAL A 116 -4.74 -19.88 4.53
CA VAL A 116 -3.54 -20.06 3.70
C VAL A 116 -3.86 -20.91 2.47
N MET A 117 -4.56 -22.03 2.64
CA MET A 117 -4.97 -22.93 1.56
C MET A 117 -5.84 -22.22 0.53
N VAL A 118 -6.91 -21.54 0.97
CA VAL A 118 -7.77 -20.72 0.10
C VAL A 118 -6.94 -19.69 -0.65
N GLY A 119 -5.97 -19.06 0.03
CA GLY A 119 -5.09 -18.11 -0.59
C GLY A 119 -4.27 -18.68 -1.77
N LEU A 120 -3.73 -19.89 -1.63
CA LEU A 120 -2.92 -20.51 -2.67
C LEU A 120 -3.74 -20.81 -3.94
N THR A 121 -4.98 -21.27 -3.79
CA THR A 121 -5.87 -21.62 -4.91
C THR A 121 -6.17 -20.43 -5.83
N PHE A 122 -6.34 -19.23 -5.27
CA PHE A 122 -6.66 -18.01 -6.05
C PHE A 122 -5.45 -17.34 -6.72
N SER A 123 -4.23 -17.88 -6.55
CA SER A 123 -3.02 -17.32 -7.18
C SER A 123 -2.66 -18.02 -8.51
N GLY A 124 -3.44 -19.03 -8.92
CA GLY A 124 -3.15 -19.93 -10.06
C GLY A 124 -3.77 -19.56 -11.40
N THR A 125 -4.50 -18.45 -11.55
CA THR A 125 -5.10 -18.03 -12.83
C THR A 125 -4.46 -16.72 -13.33
N GLY A 126 -3.21 -16.82 -13.80
CA GLY A 126 -2.55 -15.72 -14.49
C GLY A 126 -3.16 -15.48 -15.87
N SER A 127 -3.91 -14.38 -16.04
CA SER A 127 -4.23 -13.83 -17.37
C SER A 127 -2.95 -13.31 -18.04
N PRO A 128 -2.74 -13.47 -19.36
CA PRO A 128 -1.44 -13.27 -20.03
C PRO A 128 -1.03 -11.80 -20.27
N SER A 129 -1.66 -10.81 -19.64
CA SER A 129 -1.44 -9.38 -19.92
C SER A 129 -0.26 -8.73 -19.17
N SER A 130 0.68 -9.50 -18.60
CA SER A 130 1.76 -8.95 -17.77
C SER A 130 3.01 -8.47 -18.54
N GLN A 131 3.07 -8.59 -19.86
CA GLN A 131 4.15 -7.95 -20.64
C GLN A 131 3.71 -6.55 -21.06
N MET A 132 3.92 -5.56 -20.20
CA MET A 132 3.86 -4.16 -20.62
C MET A 132 4.98 -3.38 -19.95
N MET A 133 5.95 -3.07 -20.80
CA MET A 133 7.14 -2.25 -20.65
C MET A 133 6.88 -1.02 -19.75
N THR A 134 7.57 -0.94 -18.61
CA THR A 134 7.74 0.31 -17.87
C THR A 134 9.20 0.73 -18.01
N ARG A 135 9.40 2.00 -18.38
CA ARG A 135 10.73 2.61 -18.44
C ARG A 135 11.26 2.73 -17.01
N PRO A 136 12.56 2.53 -16.77
CA PRO A 136 13.14 2.74 -15.45
C PRO A 136 12.94 4.19 -15.02
N VAL A 137 12.39 4.38 -13.83
CA VAL A 137 12.42 5.66 -13.11
C VAL A 137 13.85 5.85 -12.58
N THR A 138 14.44 6.98 -12.94
CA THR A 138 15.74 7.57 -12.53
C THR A 138 17.02 7.15 -13.26
N ASP A 139 17.36 7.91 -14.32
CA ASP A 139 18.68 8.53 -14.39
C ASP A 139 18.60 9.84 -13.56
N ARG A 140 19.39 9.94 -12.50
CA ARG A 140 19.57 11.21 -11.77
C ARG A 140 20.50 12.10 -12.58
N PRO A 141 20.20 13.39 -12.81
CA PRO A 141 21.23 14.32 -13.24
C PRO A 141 22.25 14.48 -12.10
N GLU A 142 23.53 14.26 -12.40
CA GLU A 142 24.65 14.57 -11.53
C GLU A 142 24.57 16.03 -11.08
N MET A 143 24.59 16.27 -9.78
CA MET A 143 24.79 17.61 -9.24
C MET A 143 26.24 18.01 -9.49
N SER A 144 26.47 18.81 -10.52
CA SER A 144 27.77 19.44 -10.76
C SER A 144 28.10 20.38 -9.60
N ASN A 145 29.20 20.07 -8.93
CA ASN A 145 29.82 20.82 -7.85
C ASN A 145 30.24 22.22 -8.33
N GLY A 146 29.51 23.27 -7.94
CA GLY A 146 29.82 24.65 -8.26
C GLY A 146 30.25 25.42 -7.01
N ARG A 147 31.55 25.40 -6.70
CA ARG A 147 32.17 26.41 -5.84
C ARG A 147 32.02 27.79 -6.50
N ARG A 148 31.49 28.76 -5.75
CA ARG A 148 31.98 30.15 -5.63
C ARG A 148 31.24 30.84 -4.50
#